data_AF-A0A840ZRR1-F1
#
_entry.id   AF-A0A840ZRR1-F1
#
_cell.length_a   1.000
_cell.length_b   1.000
_cell.length_c   1.000
_cell.angle_alpha   90.00
_cell.angle_beta   90.00
_cell.angle_gamma   90.00
#
_symmetry.space_group_name_H-M   'P 1'
#
loop_
_entity.id
_entity.type
_entity.pdbx_description
1 polymer ?
#
loop_
_entity_poly.entity_id
_entity_poly.type
_entity_poly.pdbx_seq_one_letter_code
_entity_poly.pdbx_strand_id
1 'polypeptide(L)' 'MRNMITILSLMVLVGTEVFAAAIAAGWALAGLFDLGDTVGHILMALFSLLAAWIMVQLWQRAVKAEPFRPAKGS' A
#
# COMPACT_ATOMS: atom_id res chain seq x y z
N MET A 1 -7.50 23.73 -2.53
CA MET A 1 -7.56 22.95 -3.80
C MET A 1 -6.20 22.37 -4.21
N ARG A 2 -5.08 23.11 -4.12
CA ARG A 2 -3.72 22.63 -4.45
C ARG A 2 -3.27 21.37 -3.68
N ASN A 3 -3.64 21.26 -2.40
CA ASN A 3 -3.32 20.10 -1.56
C ASN A 3 -3.90 18.77 -2.07
N MET A 4 -5.06 18.82 -2.73
CA MET A 4 -5.79 17.63 -3.18
C MET A 4 -5.05 16.91 -4.32
N ILE A 5 -4.47 17.68 -5.23
CA ILE A 5 -3.69 17.18 -6.36
C ILE A 5 -2.38 16.57 -5.84
N THR A 6 -1.70 17.24 -4.91
CA THR A 6 -0.48 16.70 -4.27
C THR A 6 -0.75 15.38 -3.54
N ILE A 7 -1.87 15.28 -2.82
CA ILE A 7 -2.28 14.06 -2.13
C ILE A 7 -2.59 12.95 -3.14
N LEU A 8 -3.31 13.26 -4.21
CA LEU A 8 -3.66 12.31 -5.26
C LEU A 8 -2.41 11.80 -6.00
N SER A 9 -1.46 12.68 -6.31
CA SER A 9 -0.16 12.30 -6.89
C SER A 9 0.62 11.37 -5.98
N LEU A 10 0.66 11.66 -4.67
CA LEU A 10 1.31 10.78 -3.70
C LEU A 10 0.62 9.41 -3.63
N MET A 11 -0.70 9.36 -3.73
CA MET A 11 -1.46 8.10 -3.74
C MET A 11 -1.11 7.22 -4.94
N VAL A 12 -1.09 7.80 -6.14
CA VAL A 12 -0.82 7.08 -7.38
C VAL A 12 0.65 6.64 -7.42
N LEU A 13 1.58 7.51 -7.02
CA LEU A 13 3.01 7.19 -6.95
C LEU A 13 3.24 6.01 -6.01
N VAL A 14 2.82 6.15 -4.75
CA VAL A 14 3.04 5.11 -3.74
C VAL A 14 2.30 3.84 -4.16
N GLY A 15 1.06 3.94 -4.63
CA GLY A 15 0.25 2.80 -5.10
C GLY A 15 0.92 2.00 -6.22
N THR A 16 1.55 2.68 -7.17
CA THR A 16 2.29 2.04 -8.26
C THR A 16 3.55 1.34 -7.75
N GLU A 17 4.28 1.94 -6.81
CA GLU A 17 5.45 1.31 -6.19
C GLU A 17 5.08 0.05 -5.40
N VAL A 18 3.97 0.07 -4.63
CA VAL A 18 3.49 -1.13 -3.92
C VAL A 18 3.17 -2.25 -4.90
N PHE A 19 2.45 -1.90 -5.97
CA PHE A 19 1.99 -2.85 -6.96
C PHE A 19 3.15 -3.52 -7.68
N ALA A 20 4.15 -2.71 -8.09
CA ALA A 20 5.39 -3.21 -8.68
C ALA A 20 6.19 -4.07 -7.69
N ALA A 21 6.34 -3.64 -6.43
CA ALA A 21 7.06 -4.40 -5.40
C ALA A 21 6.37 -5.73 -5.09
N ALA A 22 5.04 -5.75 -5.03
CA ALA A 22 4.24 -6.96 -4.83
C ALA A 22 4.40 -7.96 -5.98
N ILE A 23 4.37 -7.49 -7.23
CA ILE A 23 4.57 -8.31 -8.44
C ILE A 23 6.01 -8.83 -8.51
N ALA A 24 7.02 -7.97 -8.28
CA ALA A 24 8.43 -8.36 -8.30
C ALA A 24 8.77 -9.35 -7.19
N ALA A 25 8.25 -9.14 -5.97
CA ALA A 25 8.40 -10.07 -4.86
C ALA A 25 7.70 -11.41 -5.16
N GLY A 26 6.48 -11.39 -5.70
CA GLY A 26 5.77 -12.59 -6.12
C GLY A 26 6.53 -13.40 -7.18
N TRP A 27 7.16 -12.71 -8.14
CA TRP A 27 7.97 -13.34 -9.19
C TRP A 27 9.31 -13.88 -8.67
N ALA A 28 10.02 -13.13 -7.81
CA ALA A 28 11.28 -13.57 -7.20
C ALA A 28 11.10 -14.75 -6.25
N LEU A 29 10.02 -14.75 -5.46
CA LEU A 29 9.67 -15.85 -4.58
C LEU A 29 9.21 -17.08 -5.38
N ALA A 30 8.43 -16.91 -6.45
CA ALA A 30 8.06 -18.03 -7.32
C ALA A 30 9.28 -18.71 -7.97
N GLY A 31 10.31 -17.94 -8.36
CA GLY A 31 11.54 -18.47 -8.96
C GLY A 31 12.48 -19.18 -7.98
N LEU A 32 12.46 -18.83 -6.68
CA LEU A 32 13.34 -19.42 -5.67
C LEU A 32 12.88 -20.81 -5.19
N PHE A 33 11.59 -21.12 -5.34
CA PHE A 33 10.94 -22.26 -4.67
C PHE A 33 10.39 -23.34 -5.62
N ASP A 34 10.69 -23.26 -6.93
CA ASP A 34 10.51 -24.28 -7.99
C ASP A 34 9.67 -25.52 -7.62
N LEU A 35 8.33 -25.41 -7.40
CA LEU A 35 7.37 -26.53 -7.34
C LEU A 35 5.99 -26.13 -6.74
N GLY A 36 4.92 -26.45 -7.48
CA GLY A 36 3.56 -26.86 -7.08
C GLY A 36 2.83 -26.31 -5.82
N ASP A 37 3.42 -26.41 -4.63
CA ASP A 37 2.76 -26.12 -3.33
C ASP A 37 2.95 -24.65 -2.91
N THR A 38 4.03 -24.06 -3.41
CA THR A 38 4.51 -22.72 -3.04
C THR A 38 3.55 -21.60 -3.47
N VAL A 39 2.80 -21.78 -4.57
CA VAL A 39 1.84 -20.79 -5.06
C VAL A 39 0.77 -20.47 -4.01
N GLY A 40 0.32 -21.47 -3.24
CA GLY A 40 -0.65 -21.27 -2.16
C GLY A 40 -0.08 -20.40 -1.03
N HIS A 41 1.17 -20.66 -0.63
CA HIS A 41 1.84 -19.89 0.42
C HIS A 41 2.28 -18.49 -0.04
N ILE A 42 2.68 -18.33 -1.31
CA ILE A 42 2.98 -17.02 -1.91
C ILE A 42 1.70 -16.20 -2.03
N LEU A 43 0.61 -16.78 -2.52
CA LEU A 43 -0.66 -16.08 -2.63
C LEU A 43 -1.11 -15.62 -1.24
N MET A 44 -0.93 -16.44 -0.21
CA MET A 44 -1.23 -16.11 1.18
C MET A 44 -0.31 -15.04 1.76
N ALA A 45 1.01 -15.14 1.55
CA ALA A 45 1.98 -14.13 1.98
C ALA A 45 1.77 -12.79 1.26
N LEU A 46 1.50 -12.83 -0.05
CA LEU A 46 1.18 -11.67 -0.87
C LEU A 46 -0.14 -11.03 -0.43
N PHE A 47 -1.20 -11.81 -0.21
CA PHE A 47 -2.47 -11.30 0.31
C PHE A 47 -2.28 -10.65 1.68
N SER A 48 -1.50 -11.28 2.57
CA SER A 48 -1.22 -10.76 3.89
C SER A 48 -0.37 -9.48 3.86
N LEU A 49 0.69 -9.44 3.03
CA LEU A 49 1.52 -8.24 2.85
C LEU A 49 0.72 -7.11 2.22
N LEU A 50 -0.09 -7.40 1.20
CA LEU A 50 -0.95 -6.43 0.52
C LEU A 50 -2.02 -5.89 1.48
N ALA A 51 -2.67 -6.76 2.26
CA ALA A 51 -3.66 -6.36 3.26
C ALA A 51 -3.02 -5.50 4.37
N ALA A 52 -1.86 -5.92 4.89
CA ALA A 52 -1.10 -5.14 5.87
C ALA A 52 -0.68 -3.77 5.29
N TRP A 53 -0.26 -3.73 4.02
CA TRP A 53 0.10 -2.49 3.33
C TRP A 53 -1.10 -1.56 3.20
N ILE A 54 -2.25 -2.06 2.75
CA ILE A 54 -3.50 -1.30 2.65
C ILE A 54 -3.90 -0.78 4.03
N MET A 55 -3.78 -1.60 5.08
CA MET A 55 -4.07 -1.21 6.47
C MET A 55 -3.15 -0.10 6.96
N VAL A 56 -1.84 -0.19 6.72
CA VAL A 56 -0.86 0.85 7.07
C VAL A 56 -1.12 2.14 6.28
N GLN A 57 -1.47 2.05 5.00
CA GLN A 57 -1.84 3.20 4.19
C GLN A 57 -3.12 3.85 4.71
N LEU A 58 -4.16 3.08 5.02
CA LEU A 58 -5.40 3.58 5.63
C LEU A 58 -5.13 4.23 6.97
N TRP A 59 -4.26 3.63 7.80
CA TRP A 59 -3.82 4.19 9.07
C TRP A 59 -3.10 5.52 8.89
N GLN A 60 -2.08 5.58 8.03
CA GLN A 60 -1.35 6.82 7.74
C GLN A 60 -2.28 7.88 7.16
N ARG A 61 -3.26 7.50 6.35
CA ARG A 61 -4.27 8.41 5.80
C ARG A 61 -5.24 8.89 6.87
N ALA A 62 -5.69 8.02 7.77
CA ALA A 62 -6.58 8.39 8.88
C ALA A 62 -5.88 9.37 9.82
N VAL A 63 -4.64 9.06 10.21
CA VAL A 63 -3.80 9.93 11.05
C VAL A 63 -3.47 11.26 10.33
N LYS A 64 -3.24 11.26 9.01
CA LYS A 64 -3.04 12.50 8.22
C LYS A 64 -4.35 13.24 7.92
N ALA A 65 -5.48 12.55 7.95
CA ALA A 65 -6.83 13.08 7.73
C ALA A 65 -7.49 13.57 9.02
N GLU A 66 -6.79 13.54 10.16
CA GLU A 66 -7.12 14.34 11.34
C GLU A 66 -6.36 15.68 11.35
N PRO A 67 -6.76 16.70 10.56
CA PRO A 67 -6.60 18.07 11.01
C PRO A 67 -7.71 18.35 12.03
N PHE A 68 -7.50 17.99 13.30
CA PHE A 68 -8.17 18.70 14.40
C PHE A 68 -7.59 20.11 14.47
N ARG A 69 -8.05 20.98 13.56
CA ARG A 69 -8.08 22.41 13.79
C ARG A 69 -9.51 22.88 13.62
N PRO A 70 -10.27 23.04 14.72
CA PRO A 70 -11.44 23.90 14.68
C PRO A 70 -11.00 25.28 14.16
N ALA A 71 -11.83 25.83 13.29
CA ALA A 71 -11.60 27.05 12.54
C ALA A 71 -11.11 28.22 13.42
N LYS A 72 -10.15 28.99 12.89
CA LYS A 72 -9.73 30.27 13.45
C LYS A 72 -10.82 31.31 13.22
N GLY A 73 -11.15 32.08 14.26
CA GLY A 73 -11.47 33.51 14.10
C GLY A 73 -12.74 34.00 14.79
N SER A 74 -12.56 34.76 15.87
CA SER A 74 -13.20 36.07 16.07
C SER A 74 -12.10 37.05 16.45
#